data_AF-A0A956L1G1-F1
#
_entry.id   AF-A0A956L1G1-F1
#
_cell.length_a   1.000
_cell.length_b   1.000
_cell.length_c   1.000
_cell.angle_alpha   90.00
_cell.angle_beta   90.00
_cell.angle_gamma   90.00
#
_symmetry.space_group_name_H-M   'P 1'
#
loop_
_entity.id
_entity.type
_entity.pdbx_description
1 polymer ?
#
loop_
_entity_poly.entity_id
_entity_poly.type
_entity_poly.pdbx_seq_one_letter_code
_entity_poly.pdbx_strand_id
1 'polypeptide(L)'
;MSVEQIFEQMPGRYLRGKVSTRRVYYFSIGDFRATVTLTPEAVTVERDKKVDDADVVLKTTPELFEKMVLRGKMPGPIDIARGKIKTNDPLGLKNLRDYFDFKGL
;
A
#
# COMPACT_ATOMS: atom_id res chain seq x y z
N MET A 1 -6.30 -11.62 8.23
CA MET A 1 -6.49 -11.59 6.75
C MET A 1 -5.11 -11.73 6.13
N SER A 2 -4.94 -12.53 5.07
CA SER A 2 -3.63 -12.62 4.41
C SER A 2 -3.30 -11.33 3.65
N VAL A 3 -2.02 -11.14 3.32
CA VAL A 3 -1.59 -10.00 2.48
C VAL A 3 -2.33 -10.02 1.14
N GLU A 4 -2.43 -11.19 0.51
CA GLU A 4 -3.12 -11.37 -0.78
C GLU A 4 -4.57 -10.91 -0.73
N GLN A 5 -5.32 -11.33 0.30
CA GLN A 5 -6.71 -10.94 0.51
C GLN A 5 -6.90 -9.42 0.69
N ILE A 6 -5.91 -8.73 1.28
CA ILE A 6 -5.95 -7.26 1.39
C ILE A 6 -5.86 -6.64 -0.01
N PHE A 7 -4.92 -7.09 -0.83
CA PHE A 7 -4.70 -6.59 -2.19
C PHE A 7 -5.88 -6.90 -3.12
N GLU A 8 -6.49 -8.08 -3.03
CA GLU A 8 -7.69 -8.45 -3.78
C GLU A 8 -8.89 -7.55 -3.49
N GLN A 9 -9.00 -7.02 -2.27
CA GLN A 9 -10.09 -6.13 -1.87
C GLN A 9 -9.84 -4.66 -2.22
N MET A 10 -8.61 -4.26 -2.56
CA MET A 10 -8.29 -2.86 -2.84
C MET A 10 -9.19 -2.25 -3.93
N PRO A 11 -9.49 -2.92 -5.07
CA PRO A 11 -10.41 -2.38 -6.07
C PRO A 11 -11.80 -2.06 -5.55
N GLY A 12 -12.38 -2.92 -4.71
CA GLY A 12 -13.71 -2.71 -4.14
C GLY A 12 -13.76 -1.63 -3.07
N ARG A 13 -12.60 -1.23 -2.53
CA ARG A 13 -12.46 -0.24 -1.45
C ARG A 13 -11.95 1.11 -1.93
N TYR A 14 -11.63 1.22 -3.22
CA TYR A 14 -11.03 2.42 -3.76
C TYR A 14 -12.02 3.58 -3.80
N LEU A 15 -11.62 4.71 -3.22
CA LEU A 15 -12.41 5.94 -3.21
C LEU A 15 -12.09 6.75 -4.48
N ARG A 16 -12.94 6.60 -5.50
CA ARG A 16 -12.82 7.32 -6.78
C ARG A 16 -12.70 8.84 -6.57
N GLY A 17 -11.86 9.48 -7.37
CA GLY A 17 -11.61 10.92 -7.33
C GLY A 17 -10.67 11.38 -6.20
N LYS A 18 -10.18 10.49 -5.33
CA LYS A 18 -9.21 10.86 -4.28
C LYS A 18 -7.79 11.10 -4.79
N VAL A 19 -7.41 10.47 -5.89
CA VAL A 19 -6.21 10.83 -6.64
C VAL A 19 -6.61 11.71 -7.82
N SER A 20 -5.88 12.81 -8.03
CA SER A 20 -6.11 13.72 -9.17
C SER A 20 -5.33 13.31 -10.42
N THR A 21 -4.24 12.56 -10.24
CA THR A 21 -3.36 12.08 -11.31
C THR A 21 -2.99 10.63 -11.03
N ARG A 22 -2.53 9.92 -12.06
CA ARG A 22 -2.05 8.54 -11.94
C ARG A 22 -0.97 8.46 -10.86
N ARG A 23 -1.10 7.48 -9.97
CA ARG A 23 -0.11 7.15 -8.93
C ARG A 23 0.23 5.66 -8.99
N VAL A 24 1.49 5.31 -8.90
CA VAL A 24 1.99 3.94 -8.95
C VAL A 24 2.70 3.61 -7.65
N TYR A 25 2.21 2.57 -6.97
CA TYR A 25 2.80 2.03 -5.76
C TYR A 25 3.39 0.66 -6.05
N TYR A 26 4.62 0.41 -5.59
CA TYR A 26 5.23 -0.91 -5.60
C TYR A 26 5.37 -1.42 -4.16
N PHE A 27 4.83 -2.60 -3.90
CA PHE A 27 4.84 -3.26 -2.60
C PHE A 27 5.71 -4.50 -2.61
N SER A 28 6.56 -4.63 -1.61
CA SER A 28 7.32 -5.84 -1.29
C SER A 28 7.07 -6.19 0.18
N ILE A 29 6.14 -7.12 0.42
CA ILE A 29 5.62 -7.47 1.74
C ILE A 29 6.03 -8.90 2.08
N GLY A 30 7.17 -9.07 2.75
CA GLY A 30 7.82 -10.37 2.84
C GLY A 30 8.07 -10.94 1.43
N ASP A 31 7.48 -12.09 1.13
CA ASP A 31 7.57 -12.75 -0.17
C ASP A 31 6.54 -12.25 -1.20
N PHE A 32 5.51 -11.52 -0.75
CA PHE A 32 4.48 -11.00 -1.63
C PHE A 32 4.94 -9.72 -2.33
N ARG A 33 4.76 -9.66 -3.66
CA ARG A 33 5.04 -8.46 -4.46
C ARG A 33 3.81 -8.06 -5.26
N ALA A 34 3.54 -6.77 -5.30
CA ALA A 34 2.49 -6.23 -6.16
C ALA A 34 2.79 -4.80 -6.59
N THR A 35 2.36 -4.46 -7.81
CA THR A 35 2.22 -3.08 -8.25
C THR A 35 0.76 -2.68 -8.19
N VAL A 36 0.46 -1.56 -7.53
CA VAL A 36 -0.88 -0.97 -7.46
C VAL A 36 -0.85 0.35 -8.22
N THR A 37 -1.68 0.45 -9.25
CA THR A 37 -1.84 1.69 -10.00
C THR A 37 -3.19 2.31 -9.65
N LEU A 38 -3.18 3.57 -9.22
CA LEU A 38 -4.37 4.35 -8.93
C LEU A 38 -4.55 5.39 -10.04
N THR A 39 -5.75 5.51 -10.56
CA THR A 39 -6.21 6.63 -11.43
C THR A 39 -7.42 7.28 -10.76
N PRO A 40 -7.86 8.47 -11.19
CA PRO A 40 -9.07 9.07 -10.63
C PRO A 40 -10.30 8.16 -10.68
N GLU A 41 -10.37 7.25 -11.65
CA GLU A 41 -11.52 6.39 -11.95
C GLU A 41 -11.43 5.00 -11.31
N ALA A 42 -10.23 4.44 -11.19
CA ALA A 42 -10.03 3.04 -10.82
C ALA A 42 -8.70 2.78 -10.13
N VAL A 43 -8.58 1.58 -9.60
CA VAL A 43 -7.30 1.01 -9.14
C VAL A 43 -7.11 -0.34 -9.81
N THR A 44 -5.86 -0.64 -10.20
CA THR A 44 -5.45 -1.95 -10.67
C THR A 44 -4.39 -2.51 -9.74
N VAL A 45 -4.43 -3.82 -9.52
CA VAL A 45 -3.48 -4.54 -8.69
C VAL A 45 -2.86 -5.65 -9.53
N GLU A 46 -1.55 -5.61 -9.70
CA GLU A 46 -0.79 -6.55 -10.52
C GLU A 46 0.21 -7.29 -9.64
N ARG A 47 -0.05 -8.58 -9.39
CA ARG A 47 0.81 -9.45 -8.58
C ARG A 47 2.13 -9.73 -9.31
N ASP A 48 3.22 -9.78 -8.54
CA ASP A 48 4.58 -10.11 -8.99
C ASP A 48 5.17 -9.20 -10.09
N LYS A 49 4.44 -8.15 -10.48
CA LYS A 49 4.94 -7.12 -11.38
C LYS A 49 5.83 -6.16 -10.62
N LYS A 50 7.10 -6.08 -11.02
CA LYS A 50 8.01 -5.01 -10.63
C LYS A 50 7.97 -3.91 -11.69
N VAL A 51 8.00 -2.67 -11.24
CA VAL A 51 8.17 -1.49 -12.10
C VAL A 51 9.40 -0.73 -11.63
N ASP A 52 10.11 -0.10 -12.57
CA ASP A 52 11.32 0.66 -12.24
C ASP A 52 10.99 2.07 -11.75
N ASP A 53 9.86 2.65 -12.21
CA ASP A 53 9.43 4.02 -11.89
C ASP A 53 8.15 4.05 -11.04
N ALA A 54 8.16 3.35 -9.90
CA ALA A 54 7.08 3.52 -8.91
C ALA A 54 7.22 4.87 -8.20
N ASP A 55 6.13 5.64 -8.11
CA ASP A 55 6.09 6.87 -7.32
C ASP A 55 6.39 6.58 -5.84
N VAL A 56 5.80 5.50 -5.33
CA VAL A 56 5.95 5.08 -3.93
C VAL A 56 6.33 3.60 -3.87
N VAL A 57 7.39 3.31 -3.16
CA VAL A 57 7.85 1.96 -2.83
C VAL A 57 7.60 1.73 -1.35
N LEU A 58 6.99 0.60 -1.00
CA LEU A 58 6.90 0.11 0.37
C LEU A 58 7.51 -1.28 0.46
N LYS A 59 8.54 -1.42 1.30
CA LYS A 59 9.05 -2.72 1.71
C LYS A 59 8.81 -2.92 3.21
N THR A 60 8.13 -3.99 3.59
CA THR A 60 7.83 -4.29 5.00
C THR A 60 7.53 -5.77 5.23
N THR A 61 7.20 -6.14 6.47
CA THR A 61 6.74 -7.48 6.83
C THR A 61 5.21 -7.59 6.71
N PRO A 62 4.66 -8.80 6.47
CA PRO A 62 3.22 -9.05 6.45
C PRO A 62 2.48 -8.52 7.69
N GLU A 63 3.03 -8.79 8.88
CA GLU A 63 2.42 -8.37 10.15
C GLU A 63 2.31 -6.85 10.26
N LEU A 64 3.33 -6.12 9.83
CA LEU A 64 3.33 -4.66 9.92
C LEU A 64 2.43 -4.04 8.86
N PHE A 65 2.41 -4.60 7.65
CA PHE A 65 1.48 -4.19 6.59
C PHE A 65 0.01 -4.35 7.02
N GLU A 66 -0.36 -5.51 7.57
CA GLU A 66 -1.72 -5.74 8.11
C GLU A 66 -2.10 -4.67 9.14
N LYS A 67 -1.22 -4.41 10.12
CA LYS A 67 -1.46 -3.40 11.16
C LYS A 67 -1.63 -1.99 10.58
N MET A 68 -0.86 -1.64 9.56
CA MET A 68 -0.95 -0.33 8.91
C MET A 68 -2.25 -0.14 8.15
N VAL A 69 -2.64 -1.13 7.35
CA VAL A 69 -3.79 -1.04 6.45
C VAL A 69 -5.11 -1.25 7.20
N LEU A 70 -5.19 -2.29 8.03
CA LEU A 70 -6.44 -2.66 8.71
C LEU A 70 -6.67 -1.88 10.00
N ARG A 71 -5.60 -1.64 10.77
CA ARG A 71 -5.71 -1.05 12.12
C ARG A 71 -5.29 0.41 12.15
N GLY A 72 -4.84 0.95 11.02
CA GLY A 72 -4.37 2.32 10.92
C GLY A 72 -3.15 2.62 11.79
N LYS A 73 -2.43 1.60 12.26
CA LYS A 73 -1.28 1.76 13.14
C LYS A 73 -0.05 2.10 12.31
N MET A 74 0.39 3.35 12.40
CA MET A 74 1.67 3.77 11.82
C MET A 74 2.83 3.03 12.52
N PRO A 75 3.90 2.67 11.80
CA PRO A 75 5.10 2.12 12.41
C PRO A 75 5.70 3.10 13.41
N GLY A 76 6.15 2.57 14.55
CA GLY A 76 6.85 3.37 15.54
C GLY A 76 8.30 3.68 15.11
N PRO A 77 8.98 4.63 15.79
CA PRO A 77 10.39 4.92 15.53
C PRO A 77 11.30 3.68 15.58
N ILE A 78 10.97 2.70 16.42
CA ILE A 78 11.73 1.44 16.56
C ILE A 78 11.56 0.53 15.33
N ASP A 79 10.35 0.45 14.74
CA ASP A 79 10.11 -0.38 13.56
C ASP A 79 10.87 0.18 12.34
N ILE A 80 10.94 1.51 12.25
CA ILE A 80 11.72 2.23 11.23
C ILE A 80 13.22 2.01 11.48
N ALA A 81 13.71 2.20 12.71
CA ALA A 81 15.12 2.03 13.07
C ALA A 81 15.64 0.61 12.85
N ARG A 82 14.78 -0.41 13.02
CA ARG A 82 15.11 -1.81 12.72
C ARG A 82 15.03 -2.18 11.24
N GLY A 83 14.74 -1.21 10.36
CA GLY A 83 14.63 -1.42 8.93
C GLY A 83 13.44 -2.30 8.51
N LYS A 84 12.45 -2.47 9.40
CA LYS A 84 11.23 -3.25 9.11
C LYS A 84 10.33 -2.53 8.11
N ILE A 85 10.51 -1.22 7.94
CA ILE A 85 9.89 -0.44 6.87
C ILE A 85 10.96 0.30 6.09
N LYS A 86 10.85 0.24 4.77
CA LYS A 86 11.58 1.08 3.83
C LYS A 86 10.59 1.68 2.86
N THR A 87 10.68 3.00 2.67
CA THR A 87 9.92 3.71 1.65
C THR A 87 10.74 4.87 1.11
N ASN A 88 10.56 5.17 -0.18
CA ASN A 88 11.13 6.35 -0.83
C ASN A 88 10.25 7.60 -0.64
N ASP A 89 8.97 7.43 -0.30
CA ASP A 89 8.01 8.53 -0.09
C ASP A 89 7.09 8.24 1.12
N PRO A 90 7.50 8.66 2.33
CA PRO A 90 6.67 8.53 3.53
C PRO A 90 5.32 9.25 3.45
N LEU A 91 5.24 10.36 2.71
CA LEU A 91 4.00 11.13 2.58
C LEU A 91 3.02 10.43 1.63
N GLY A 92 3.51 9.94 0.50
CA GLY A 92 2.74 9.11 -0.43
C GLY A 92 2.19 7.86 0.24
N LEU A 93 2.97 7.22 1.12
CA LEU A 93 2.51 6.10 1.94
C LEU A 93 1.43 6.49 2.95
N LYS A 94 1.56 7.66 3.61
CA LYS A 94 0.53 8.18 4.51
C LYS A 94 -0.79 8.41 3.77
N ASN A 95 -0.73 9.03 2.59
CA ASN A 95 -1.89 9.36 1.77
C ASN A 95 -2.60 8.12 1.22
N LEU A 96 -1.90 6.99 1.05
CA LEU A 96 -2.51 5.74 0.59
C LEU A 96 -3.78 5.40 1.38
N ARG A 97 -3.78 5.64 2.70
CA ARG A 97 -4.94 5.38 3.56
C ARG A 97 -6.15 6.26 3.24
N ASP A 98 -5.93 7.44 2.70
CA ASP A 98 -7.00 8.38 2.36
C ASP A 98 -7.66 8.03 1.01
N TYR A 99 -7.03 7.13 0.24
CA TYR A 99 -7.49 6.68 -1.07
C TYR A 99 -8.40 5.45 -1.02
N PHE A 100 -8.49 4.78 0.14
CA PHE A 100 -9.28 3.56 0.29
C PHE A 100 -10.14 3.62 1.56
N ASP A 101 -11.33 3.01 1.50
CA ASP A 101 -12.13 2.75 2.70
C ASP A 101 -11.78 1.39 3.31
N PHE A 102 -10.91 1.43 4.32
CA PHE A 102 -10.58 0.25 5.11
C PHE A 102 -11.45 0.08 6.37
N LYS A 103 -12.52 0.88 6.54
CA LYS A 103 -13.48 0.66 7.64
C LYS A 103 -14.20 -0.68 7.44
N GLY A 104 -14.52 -1.35 8.55
CA GLY A 104 -15.27 -2.61 8.56
C GLY A 104 -14.46 -3.84 8.10
N LEU A 105 -13.14 -3.84 8.27
CA LEU A 105 -12.27 -5.01 8.17
C LEU A 105 -11.90 -5.58 9.54
#